data_AF-A0A3D0Z8I8-F1
#
_entry.id   AF-A0A3D0Z8I8-F1
#
_cell.length_a   1.000
_cell.length_b   1.000
_cell.length_c   1.000
_cell.angle_alpha   90.00
_cell.angle_beta   90.00
_cell.angle_gamma   90.00
#
_symmetry.space_group_name_H-M   'P 1'
#
loop_
_entity.id
_entity.type
_entity.pdbx_description
1 polymer ?
#
loop_
_entity_poly.entity_id
_entity_poly.type
_entity_poly.pdbx_seq_one_letter_code
_entity_poly.pdbx_strand_id
1 'polypeptide(L)'
;MTATKNEEEMKMLYIHKNTGVTAELTETKGSTVVLKTTDTNEIKEIGAATFKRWWKPAPLAEFDVSDDVKFDCEAEPIPTRPTASPAEPETAQADESAPDGQESATEAQGDDAKPLALSDIVKKLEGLFDLLNGLYFEGALSRPVITVQSTPRAYGHCSTKKIWNSGTEGEGESYYEINIGAEYLNRASANTAATMLHEMIHLYCRENELEETCQNSRYHNKFFKQEAEKRDLKIDYDRAIGYSLTEPTETFTEKLREAGFALEVPFARHTLTKDKSKTSRAKAHKYICAICGQEVRSTADLNLICGNCEIPMERAD
;
A
#
# COMPACT_ATOMS: atom_id res chain seq x y z
N MET A 1 55.29 -30.43 1.15
CA MET A 1 53.92 -30.64 0.65
C MET A 1 52.98 -30.29 1.78
N THR A 2 52.54 -29.03 1.82
CA THR A 2 51.66 -28.48 2.85
C THR A 2 50.22 -28.83 2.52
N ALA A 3 49.60 -29.61 3.40
CA ALA A 3 48.19 -29.98 3.32
C ALA A 3 47.32 -28.73 3.43
N THR A 4 46.51 -28.48 2.40
CA THR A 4 45.45 -27.48 2.38
C THR A 4 44.35 -27.92 3.34
N LYS A 5 44.12 -27.14 4.39
CA LYS A 5 42.88 -27.21 5.18
C LYS A 5 41.75 -26.70 4.31
N ASN A 6 40.86 -27.59 3.87
CA ASN A 6 39.53 -27.21 3.45
C ASN A 6 38.70 -27.01 4.72
N GLU A 7 38.60 -25.76 5.17
CA GLU A 7 37.47 -25.33 6.00
C GLU A 7 36.30 -25.12 5.04
N GLU A 8 35.44 -26.13 4.90
CA GLU A 8 34.09 -25.91 4.37
C GLU A 8 33.35 -25.06 5.42
N GLU A 9 33.34 -23.73 5.22
CA GLU A 9 32.41 -22.85 5.92
C GLU A 9 30.99 -23.38 5.67
N MET A 10 30.33 -23.83 6.74
CA MET A 10 28.91 -24.16 6.70
C MET A 10 28.13 -22.88 6.37
N LYS A 11 27.79 -22.73 5.09
CA LYS A 11 26.98 -21.65 4.56
C LYS A 11 25.59 -21.73 5.19
N MET A 12 25.31 -20.88 6.18
CA MET A 12 23.98 -20.78 6.77
C MET A 12 23.03 -20.07 5.81
N LEU A 13 22.01 -20.79 5.37
CA LEU A 13 20.90 -20.25 4.59
C LEU A 13 19.88 -19.59 5.52
N TYR A 14 19.29 -18.50 5.05
CA TYR A 14 18.24 -17.76 5.73
C TYR A 14 17.04 -17.59 4.80
N ILE A 15 15.84 -17.64 5.37
CA ILE A 15 14.58 -17.40 4.68
C ILE A 15 14.03 -16.05 5.16
N HIS A 16 13.67 -15.19 4.22
CA HIS A 16 12.95 -13.95 4.51
C HIS A 16 11.51 -14.26 4.93
N LYS A 17 11.08 -13.76 6.09
CA LYS A 17 9.79 -14.11 6.72
C LYS A 17 8.57 -13.85 5.83
N ASN A 18 8.54 -12.71 5.15
CA ASN A 18 7.37 -12.29 4.35
C ASN A 18 7.40 -12.71 2.88
N THR A 19 8.56 -12.68 2.23
CA THR A 19 8.67 -12.94 0.80
C THR A 19 8.97 -14.41 0.50
N GLY A 20 9.41 -15.18 1.50
CA GLY A 20 9.85 -16.57 1.34
C GLY A 20 11.20 -16.71 0.62
N VAL A 21 11.84 -15.60 0.25
CA VAL A 21 13.12 -15.60 -0.47
C VAL A 21 14.22 -16.21 0.40
N THR A 22 14.97 -17.14 -0.17
CA THR A 22 16.15 -17.76 0.44
C THR A 22 17.42 -17.00 0.06
N ALA A 23 18.27 -16.74 1.05
CA ALA A 23 19.57 -16.13 0.82
C ALA A 23 20.65 -16.74 1.73
N GLU A 24 21.86 -16.81 1.21
CA GLU A 24 23.07 -17.22 1.92
C GLU A 24 23.69 -16.00 2.62
N LEU A 25 24.03 -16.14 3.91
CA LEU A 25 24.80 -15.12 4.62
C LEU A 25 26.28 -15.26 4.26
N THR A 26 26.80 -14.27 3.51
CA THR A 26 28.19 -14.30 3.02
C THR A 26 29.15 -13.50 3.89
N GLU A 27 28.70 -12.41 4.51
CA GLU A 27 29.58 -11.58 5.35
C GLU A 27 28.80 -10.82 6.43
N THR A 28 29.42 -10.61 7.58
CA THR A 28 28.90 -9.78 8.69
C THR A 28 29.87 -8.63 8.97
N LYS A 29 29.47 -7.41 8.65
CA LYS A 29 30.27 -6.18 8.82
C LYS A 29 29.67 -5.30 9.92
N GLY A 30 29.81 -5.71 11.19
CA GLY A 30 29.42 -4.89 12.34
C GLY A 30 27.93 -4.50 12.38
N SER A 31 27.57 -3.39 11.72
CA SER A 31 26.20 -2.89 11.58
C SER A 31 25.48 -3.33 10.31
N THR A 32 26.16 -3.96 9.34
CA THR A 32 25.56 -4.50 8.11
C THR A 32 25.87 -5.98 7.91
N VAL A 33 25.03 -6.66 7.12
CA VAL A 33 25.22 -8.03 6.69
C VAL A 33 25.05 -8.12 5.17
N VAL A 34 25.82 -8.99 4.55
CA VAL A 34 25.77 -9.23 3.10
C VAL A 34 25.08 -10.57 2.87
N LEU A 35 23.98 -10.53 2.13
CA LEU A 35 23.17 -11.68 1.75
C LEU A 35 23.26 -11.91 0.25
N LYS A 36 23.39 -13.18 -0.14
CA LYS A 36 23.35 -13.61 -1.53
C LYS A 36 22.08 -14.43 -1.79
N THR A 37 21.17 -13.90 -2.58
CA THR A 37 19.90 -14.57 -2.92
C THR A 37 20.16 -15.86 -3.69
N THR A 38 19.53 -16.97 -3.33
CA THR A 38 19.77 -18.29 -3.96
C THR A 38 19.28 -18.34 -5.41
N ASP A 39 18.18 -17.65 -5.71
CA ASP A 39 17.48 -17.80 -6.99
C ASP A 39 18.09 -16.94 -8.09
N THR A 40 18.55 -15.74 -7.73
CA THR A 40 19.09 -14.74 -8.67
C THR A 40 20.61 -14.56 -8.55
N ASN A 41 21.26 -15.16 -7.55
CA ASN A 41 22.64 -14.89 -7.16
C ASN A 41 22.93 -13.39 -6.85
N GLU A 42 21.90 -12.59 -6.65
CA GLU A 42 22.03 -11.16 -6.35
C GLU A 42 22.57 -10.96 -4.92
N ILE A 43 23.60 -10.11 -4.79
CA ILE A 43 24.24 -9.78 -3.51
C ILE A 43 23.66 -8.45 -3.02
N LYS A 44 23.05 -8.45 -1.84
CA LYS A 44 22.51 -7.25 -1.16
C LYS A 44 23.16 -7.06 0.20
N GLU A 45 23.49 -5.82 0.51
CA GLU A 45 23.95 -5.41 1.84
C GLU A 45 22.78 -4.78 2.59
N ILE A 46 22.40 -5.36 3.74
CA ILE A 46 21.30 -4.86 4.57
C ILE A 46 21.79 -4.60 6.00
N GLY A 47 21.10 -3.72 6.73
CA GLY A 47 21.43 -3.47 8.14
C GLY A 47 21.25 -4.71 9.03
N ALA A 48 22.12 -4.92 10.01
CA ALA A 48 22.08 -6.06 10.92
C ALA A 48 20.77 -6.11 11.75
N ALA A 49 20.19 -4.95 12.05
CA ALA A 49 18.87 -4.87 12.69
C ALA A 49 17.76 -5.37 11.73
N THR A 50 17.77 -4.93 10.48
CA THR A 50 16.87 -5.38 9.41
C THR A 50 16.99 -6.89 9.18
N PHE A 51 18.23 -7.41 9.18
CA PHE A 51 18.48 -8.85 9.07
C PHE A 51 17.83 -9.65 10.20
N LYS A 52 18.15 -9.31 11.46
CA LYS A 52 17.56 -9.97 12.64
C LYS A 52 16.04 -9.89 12.67
N ARG A 53 15.48 -8.81 12.12
CA ARG A 53 14.04 -8.57 12.08
C ARG A 53 13.34 -9.46 11.06
N TRP A 54 13.89 -9.56 9.84
CA TRP A 54 13.19 -10.12 8.68
C TRP A 54 13.69 -11.47 8.19
N TRP A 55 14.83 -11.95 8.68
CA TRP A 55 15.45 -13.19 8.22
C TRP A 55 15.52 -14.20 9.36
N LYS A 56 15.18 -15.45 9.07
CA LYS A 56 15.31 -16.58 10.01
C LYS A 56 16.18 -17.69 9.39
N PRO A 57 16.94 -18.45 10.18
CA PRO A 57 17.69 -19.59 9.67
C PRO A 57 16.77 -20.55 8.91
N ALA A 58 17.17 -20.93 7.70
CA ALA A 58 16.51 -22.00 6.96
C ALA A 58 16.81 -23.33 7.69
N PRO A 59 15.84 -24.24 7.82
CA PRO A 59 16.12 -25.58 8.30
C PRO A 59 17.22 -26.20 7.42
N LEU A 60 18.31 -26.67 8.03
CA LEU A 60 19.25 -27.55 7.34
C LEU A 60 18.45 -28.77 6.92
N ALA A 61 18.23 -28.95 5.62
CA ALA A 61 17.50 -30.09 5.12
C ALA A 61 18.24 -31.37 5.52
N GLU A 62 17.71 -32.09 6.51
CA GLU A 62 17.92 -33.53 6.57
C GLU A 62 17.25 -34.09 5.31
N PHE A 63 18.06 -34.60 4.40
CA PHE A 63 17.60 -35.32 3.23
C PHE A 63 16.83 -36.56 3.70
N ASP A 64 15.51 -36.54 3.57
CA ASP A 64 14.74 -37.77 3.44
C ASP A 64 14.26 -37.89 1.99
N VAL A 65 14.67 -38.98 1.36
CA VAL A 65 14.44 -39.29 -0.04
C VAL A 65 13.36 -40.35 -0.08
N SER A 66 12.10 -39.94 -0.21
CA SER A 66 11.01 -40.67 -0.88
C SER A 66 9.67 -40.03 -0.53
N ASP A 67 9.03 -39.41 -1.50
CA ASP A 67 7.92 -40.06 -2.19
C ASP A 67 7.38 -39.17 -3.30
N ASP A 68 7.15 -39.83 -4.44
CA ASP A 68 6.64 -39.29 -5.68
C ASP A 68 5.37 -38.45 -5.50
N VAL A 69 5.40 -37.20 -5.96
CA VAL A 69 4.18 -36.51 -6.42
C VAL A 69 4.41 -35.98 -7.82
N LYS A 70 3.81 -36.69 -8.77
CA LYS A 70 3.71 -36.33 -10.18
C LYS A 70 3.08 -34.95 -10.32
N PHE A 71 3.75 -34.15 -11.14
CA PHE A 71 3.30 -32.87 -11.65
C PHE A 71 2.47 -33.16 -12.91
N ASP A 72 1.15 -33.15 -12.80
CA ASP A 72 0.28 -33.14 -13.98
C ASP A 72 -0.32 -31.74 -14.15
N CYS A 73 0.14 -31.11 -15.23
CA CYS A 73 -0.34 -29.85 -15.76
C CYS A 73 -1.54 -30.15 -16.66
N GLU A 74 -2.77 -29.88 -16.21
CA GLU A 74 -3.88 -29.68 -17.14
C GLU A 74 -4.67 -28.41 -16.77
N ALA A 75 -4.75 -27.53 -17.75
CA ALA A 75 -5.52 -26.30 -17.73
C ALA A 75 -6.99 -26.63 -18.01
N GLU A 76 -7.86 -26.43 -17.03
CA GLU A 76 -9.30 -26.52 -17.20
C GLU A 76 -9.89 -25.12 -17.53
N PRO A 77 -10.84 -25.03 -18.47
CA PRO A 77 -11.35 -23.76 -18.99
C PRO A 77 -12.39 -23.09 -18.08
N ILE A 78 -12.40 -21.76 -18.18
CA ILE A 78 -13.30 -20.81 -17.50
C ILE A 78 -14.78 -21.16 -17.76
N PRO A 79 -15.62 -21.34 -16.72
CA PRO A 79 -17.07 -21.44 -16.91
C PRO A 79 -17.68 -20.06 -17.14
N THR A 80 -18.44 -19.96 -18.23
CA THR A 80 -19.20 -18.79 -18.68
C THR A 80 -20.39 -18.51 -17.77
N ARG A 81 -20.55 -17.22 -17.44
CA ARG A 81 -21.63 -16.66 -16.63
C ARG A 81 -22.95 -16.60 -17.41
N PRO A 82 -24.07 -17.14 -16.92
CA PRO A 82 -25.38 -16.88 -17.49
C PRO A 82 -25.90 -15.50 -17.07
N THR A 83 -26.42 -14.77 -18.06
CA THR A 83 -27.16 -13.52 -17.95
C THR A 83 -28.60 -13.78 -17.50
N ALA A 84 -29.09 -13.07 -16.47
CA ALA A 84 -30.52 -12.77 -16.32
C ALA A 84 -30.79 -11.72 -15.21
N SER A 85 -31.44 -10.64 -15.60
CA SER A 85 -32.41 -9.83 -14.85
C SER A 85 -33.27 -9.12 -15.92
N PRO A 86 -34.52 -8.65 -15.67
CA PRO A 86 -35.13 -8.34 -14.38
C PRO A 86 -36.58 -8.84 -14.21
N ALA A 87 -37.08 -8.87 -12.97
CA ALA A 87 -38.51 -8.80 -12.69
C ALA A 87 -38.74 -8.03 -11.38
N GLU A 88 -39.59 -7.02 -11.48
CA GLU A 88 -40.07 -6.12 -10.42
C GLU A 88 -41.33 -6.70 -9.70
N PRO A 89 -41.83 -6.06 -8.62
CA PRO A 89 -42.33 -6.75 -7.43
C PRO A 89 -43.86 -6.86 -7.38
N GLU A 90 -44.34 -7.82 -6.58
CA GLU A 90 -45.75 -7.92 -6.19
C GLU A 90 -45.91 -7.87 -4.66
N THR A 91 -46.88 -7.06 -4.25
CA THR A 91 -47.31 -6.69 -2.91
C THR A 91 -48.33 -7.66 -2.30
N ALA A 92 -48.25 -7.94 -1.00
CA ALA A 92 -49.38 -8.17 -0.06
C ALA A 92 -48.80 -8.53 1.33
N GLN A 93 -48.87 -7.67 2.36
CA GLN A 93 -49.93 -7.52 3.37
C GLN A 93 -50.21 -8.73 4.28
N ALA A 94 -49.80 -8.56 5.55
CA ALA A 94 -50.43 -8.84 6.84
C ALA A 94 -51.07 -10.22 7.14
N ASP A 95 -50.61 -10.85 8.23
CA ASP A 95 -51.49 -11.15 9.37
C ASP A 95 -50.70 -11.38 10.69
N GLU A 96 -51.35 -11.05 11.80
CA GLU A 96 -50.86 -10.98 13.18
C GLU A 96 -50.76 -12.36 13.86
N SER A 97 -49.83 -12.52 14.80
CA SER A 97 -50.11 -12.99 16.18
C SER A 97 -48.83 -13.18 17.01
N ALA A 98 -48.77 -12.47 18.15
CA ALA A 98 -47.80 -12.69 19.24
C ALA A 98 -48.22 -13.92 20.10
N PRO A 99 -47.33 -14.42 20.97
CA PRO A 99 -47.36 -13.92 22.34
C PRO A 99 -45.99 -13.79 23.05
N ASP A 100 -46.00 -12.85 24.00
CA ASP A 100 -45.31 -12.78 25.30
C ASP A 100 -43.94 -13.47 25.50
N GLY A 101 -42.93 -12.62 25.67
CA GLY A 101 -41.60 -12.95 26.20
C GLY A 101 -41.01 -11.71 26.86
N GLN A 102 -41.22 -11.61 28.17
CA GLN A 102 -40.77 -10.54 29.05
C GLN A 102 -39.24 -10.59 29.22
N GLU A 103 -38.50 -9.67 28.59
CA GLU A 103 -37.11 -9.38 28.95
C GLU A 103 -36.92 -7.88 29.18
N SER A 104 -36.23 -7.60 30.29
CA SER A 104 -36.16 -6.28 30.90
C SER A 104 -35.29 -5.34 30.07
N ALA A 105 -35.89 -4.27 29.57
CA ALA A 105 -35.18 -3.15 29.00
C ALA A 105 -34.40 -2.44 30.11
N THR A 106 -33.10 -2.69 30.21
CA THR A 106 -32.19 -1.73 30.83
C THR A 106 -31.86 -0.68 29.79
N GLU A 107 -32.47 0.49 29.96
CA GLU A 107 -32.23 1.71 29.21
C GLU A 107 -30.73 2.04 29.22
N ALA A 108 -30.07 1.88 28.07
CA ALA A 108 -28.76 2.45 27.85
C ALA A 108 -28.93 3.97 27.73
N GLN A 109 -28.63 4.67 28.82
CA GLN A 109 -28.55 6.13 28.85
C GLN A 109 -27.53 6.57 27.81
N GLY A 110 -27.99 7.36 26.84
CA GLY A 110 -27.13 7.99 25.85
C GLY A 110 -26.19 8.95 26.54
N ASP A 111 -24.92 8.58 26.62
CA ASP A 111 -23.86 9.51 26.97
C ASP A 111 -23.83 10.59 25.89
N ASP A 112 -24.09 11.84 26.29
CA ASP A 112 -23.78 13.04 25.52
C ASP A 112 -22.26 13.05 25.22
N ALA A 113 -21.88 12.40 24.12
CA ALA A 113 -20.50 12.18 23.76
C ALA A 113 -19.84 13.53 23.41
N LYS A 114 -19.08 14.05 24.37
CA LYS A 114 -18.16 15.16 24.15
C LYS A 114 -17.35 14.89 22.87
N PRO A 115 -17.26 15.84 21.92
CA PRO A 115 -16.50 15.63 20.70
C PRO A 115 -15.04 15.33 21.06
N LEU A 116 -14.49 14.26 20.46
CA LEU A 116 -13.12 13.82 20.72
C LEU A 116 -12.14 14.98 20.50
N ALA A 117 -11.22 15.18 21.46
CA ALA A 117 -10.15 16.13 21.27
C ALA A 117 -9.19 15.62 20.20
N LEU A 118 -8.49 16.53 19.51
CA LEU A 118 -7.51 16.14 18.48
C LEU A 118 -6.42 15.23 19.06
N SER A 119 -6.03 15.43 20.32
CA SER A 119 -5.09 14.54 21.03
C SER A 119 -5.63 13.11 21.17
N ASP A 120 -6.93 12.94 21.43
CA ASP A 120 -7.56 11.62 21.55
C ASP A 120 -7.64 10.94 20.20
N ILE A 121 -7.89 11.71 19.13
CA ILE A 121 -7.89 11.21 17.75
C ILE A 121 -6.49 10.71 17.39
N VAL A 122 -5.45 11.51 17.62
CA VAL A 122 -4.06 11.10 17.34
C VAL A 122 -3.70 9.85 18.14
N LYS A 123 -4.05 9.79 19.43
CA LYS A 123 -3.82 8.61 20.27
C LYS A 123 -4.53 7.36 19.73
N LYS A 124 -5.77 7.49 19.23
CA LYS A 124 -6.47 6.39 18.56
C LYS A 124 -5.78 5.96 17.26
N LEU A 125 -5.25 6.90 16.49
CA LEU A 125 -4.51 6.59 15.25
C LEU A 125 -3.16 5.91 15.54
N GLU A 126 -2.47 6.29 16.62
CA GLU A 126 -1.26 5.58 17.10
C GLU A 126 -1.59 4.15 17.51
N GLY A 127 -2.66 3.95 18.28
CA GLY A 127 -3.14 2.61 18.64
C GLY A 127 -3.58 1.79 17.42
N LEU A 128 -4.19 2.43 16.42
CA LEU A 128 -4.54 1.79 15.15
C LEU A 128 -3.30 1.32 14.40
N PHE A 129 -2.25 2.15 14.34
CA PHE A 129 -0.98 1.75 13.73
C PHE A 129 -0.42 0.50 14.42
N ASP A 130 -0.38 0.48 15.75
CA ASP A 130 0.14 -0.67 16.51
C ASP A 130 -0.67 -1.94 16.28
N LEU A 131 -2.00 -1.82 16.27
CA LEU A 131 -2.92 -2.91 15.97
C LEU A 131 -2.62 -3.50 14.59
N LEU A 132 -2.59 -2.65 13.56
CA LEU A 132 -2.33 -3.07 12.18
C LEU A 132 -0.92 -3.63 12.00
N ASN A 133 0.06 -3.07 12.72
CA ASN A 133 1.44 -3.54 12.72
C ASN A 133 1.51 -4.98 13.27
N GLY A 134 0.79 -5.25 14.36
CA GLY A 134 0.66 -6.61 14.91
C GLY A 134 -0.05 -7.57 13.94
N LEU A 135 -1.17 -7.16 13.35
CA LEU A 135 -2.00 -8.01 12.47
C LEU A 135 -1.33 -8.36 11.14
N TYR A 136 -0.63 -7.41 10.52
CA TYR A 136 -0.20 -7.51 9.11
C TYR A 136 1.30 -7.43 8.89
N PHE A 137 2.06 -7.10 9.92
CA PHE A 137 3.50 -6.87 9.81
C PHE A 137 4.29 -7.51 10.95
N GLU A 138 3.69 -8.42 11.74
CA GLU A 138 4.36 -9.11 12.86
C GLU A 138 4.98 -8.15 13.90
N GLY A 139 4.45 -6.92 14.03
CA GLY A 139 5.03 -5.87 14.88
C GLY A 139 6.37 -5.32 14.37
N ALA A 140 6.73 -5.62 13.12
CA ALA A 140 8.02 -5.33 12.55
C ALA A 140 8.08 -4.03 11.73
N LEU A 141 7.16 -3.08 11.90
CA LEU A 141 7.37 -1.68 11.49
C LEU A 141 7.76 -0.81 12.68
N SER A 142 8.73 0.09 12.48
CA SER A 142 9.01 1.13 13.48
C SER A 142 7.89 2.17 13.44
N ARG A 143 7.44 2.66 14.60
CA ARG A 143 6.32 3.62 14.63
C ARG A 143 6.77 4.96 14.03
N PRO A 144 6.16 5.43 12.92
CA PRO A 144 6.43 6.76 12.40
C PRO A 144 5.75 7.81 13.29
N VAL A 145 6.09 9.08 13.08
CA VAL A 145 5.28 10.17 13.64
C VAL A 145 3.94 10.19 12.92
N ILE A 146 2.85 10.03 13.68
CA ILE A 146 1.48 10.03 13.14
C ILE A 146 0.89 11.42 13.32
N THR A 147 0.50 12.05 12.23
CA THR A 147 -0.02 13.42 12.24
C THR A 147 -1.41 13.50 11.63
N VAL A 148 -2.16 14.54 12.02
CA VAL A 148 -3.44 14.91 11.42
C VAL A 148 -3.30 16.33 10.90
N GLN A 149 -3.07 16.46 9.60
CA GLN A 149 -2.85 17.73 8.93
C GLN A 149 -3.63 17.81 7.61
N SER A 150 -3.70 19.01 7.04
CA SER A 150 -4.39 19.23 5.76
C SER A 150 -3.66 18.52 4.64
N THR A 151 -4.37 17.68 3.88
CA THR A 151 -3.89 17.11 2.62
C THR A 151 -5.02 17.11 1.58
N PRO A 152 -5.26 18.25 0.89
CA PRO A 152 -6.50 18.48 0.13
C PRO A 152 -6.67 17.62 -1.13
N ARG A 153 -5.81 16.62 -1.36
CA ARG A 153 -5.84 15.72 -2.54
C ARG A 153 -5.64 14.25 -2.21
N ALA A 154 -5.51 13.90 -0.94
CA ALA A 154 -5.30 12.53 -0.50
C ALA A 154 -5.97 12.31 0.85
N TYR A 155 -6.28 11.06 1.17
CA TYR A 155 -6.80 10.70 2.48
C TYR A 155 -5.70 10.57 3.54
N GLY A 156 -4.48 10.28 3.09
CA GLY A 156 -3.27 10.26 3.90
C GLY A 156 -2.04 10.34 2.99
N HIS A 157 -0.86 10.38 3.60
CA HIS A 157 0.40 10.12 2.90
C HIS A 157 1.49 9.69 3.88
N CYS A 158 2.40 8.85 3.41
CA CYS A 158 3.64 8.51 4.11
C CYS A 158 4.84 9.25 3.51
N SER A 159 5.65 9.90 4.35
CA SER A 159 6.85 10.63 3.90
C SER A 159 7.87 9.71 3.23
N THR A 160 8.53 10.18 2.17
CA THR A 160 9.56 9.41 1.44
C THR A 160 10.86 9.28 2.19
N LYS A 161 11.13 10.25 3.07
CA LYS A 161 12.33 10.32 3.91
C LYS A 161 11.92 10.44 5.36
N LYS A 162 12.86 10.14 6.23
CA LYS A 162 12.76 10.45 7.66
C LYS A 162 12.94 11.98 7.80
N ILE A 163 11.87 12.67 8.18
CA ILE A 163 11.80 14.14 8.22
C ILE A 163 11.65 14.70 9.64
N TRP A 164 11.38 13.81 10.61
CA TRP A 164 11.30 14.15 12.03
C TRP A 164 12.61 13.76 12.71
N ASN A 165 13.36 14.76 13.19
CA ASN A 165 14.72 14.61 13.68
C ASN A 165 14.81 15.15 15.11
N SER A 166 15.56 14.49 16.00
CA SER A 166 15.71 14.91 17.40
C SER A 166 16.64 16.12 17.64
N GLY A 167 16.89 16.96 16.63
CA GLY A 167 17.54 18.26 16.78
C GLY A 167 19.07 18.31 16.73
N THR A 168 19.77 17.17 16.71
CA THR A 168 21.21 17.10 16.44
C THR A 168 21.45 16.56 15.02
N GLU A 169 22.04 17.39 14.16
CA GLU A 169 22.44 16.97 12.81
C GLU A 169 23.39 15.76 12.90
N GLY A 170 22.96 14.60 12.41
CA GLY A 170 23.80 13.41 12.25
C GLY A 170 23.81 12.41 13.42
N GLU A 171 23.26 12.74 14.60
CA GLU A 171 23.37 11.89 15.80
C GLU A 171 22.02 11.57 16.49
N GLY A 172 20.90 11.92 15.84
CA GLY A 172 19.54 11.71 16.35
C GLY A 172 18.76 10.62 15.61
N GLU A 173 17.89 9.89 16.33
CA GLU A 173 16.89 9.05 15.68
C GLU A 173 16.01 9.91 14.77
N SER A 174 15.83 9.43 13.54
CA SER A 174 15.01 10.10 12.54
C SER A 174 13.84 9.20 12.17
N TYR A 175 12.64 9.77 12.04
CA TYR A 175 11.40 9.04 11.82
C TYR A 175 10.69 9.47 10.54
N TYR A 176 10.03 8.51 9.90
CA TYR A 176 9.04 8.79 8.86
C TYR A 176 7.81 9.47 9.46
N GLU A 177 7.01 10.05 8.59
CA GLU A 177 5.68 10.56 8.92
C GLU A 177 4.62 9.72 8.21
N ILE A 178 3.52 9.41 8.90
CA ILE A 178 2.25 9.07 8.28
C ILE A 178 1.24 10.14 8.68
N ASN A 179 0.81 10.93 7.70
CA ASN A 179 -0.20 11.94 7.92
C ASN A 179 -1.57 11.43 7.46
N ILE A 180 -2.59 11.58 8.31
CA ILE A 180 -4.00 11.39 7.96
C ILE A 180 -4.64 12.75 7.66
N GLY A 181 -5.38 12.82 6.56
CA GLY A 181 -5.99 14.05 6.06
C GLY A 181 -7.07 14.60 6.98
N ALA A 182 -6.85 15.80 7.51
CA ALA A 182 -7.79 16.48 8.39
C ALA A 182 -9.16 16.74 7.73
N GLU A 183 -9.20 16.88 6.40
CA GLU A 183 -10.41 17.07 5.59
C GLU A 183 -11.33 15.83 5.57
N TYR A 184 -10.81 14.67 5.94
CA TYR A 184 -11.44 13.38 5.73
C TYR A 184 -11.56 12.55 7.02
N LEU A 185 -11.30 13.15 8.18
CA LEU A 185 -11.35 12.47 9.49
C LEU A 185 -12.74 11.95 9.85
N ASN A 186 -13.80 12.57 9.31
CA ASN A 186 -15.19 12.18 9.53
C ASN A 186 -15.66 11.02 8.64
N ARG A 187 -14.76 10.37 7.90
CA ARG A 187 -15.06 9.14 7.17
C ARG A 187 -15.29 7.99 8.16
N ALA A 188 -15.97 6.95 7.68
CA ALA A 188 -16.17 5.72 8.45
C ALA A 188 -14.84 5.17 9.00
N SER A 189 -14.88 4.64 10.23
CA SER A 189 -13.71 4.10 10.94
C SER A 189 -12.87 3.15 10.08
N ALA A 190 -13.53 2.20 9.39
CA ALA A 190 -12.88 1.22 8.51
C ALA A 190 -12.16 1.88 7.32
N ASN A 191 -12.69 2.98 6.78
CA ASN A 191 -12.07 3.72 5.68
C ASN A 191 -10.82 4.48 6.13
N THR A 192 -10.83 5.03 7.33
CA THR A 192 -9.64 5.67 7.94
C THR A 192 -8.58 4.61 8.26
N ALA A 193 -8.98 3.45 8.77
CA ALA A 193 -8.08 2.32 9.00
C ALA A 193 -7.47 1.77 7.70
N ALA A 194 -8.26 1.66 6.62
CA ALA A 194 -7.76 1.27 5.30
C ALA A 194 -6.75 2.29 4.76
N THR A 195 -6.99 3.58 5.01
CA THR A 195 -6.05 4.66 4.66
C THR A 195 -4.74 4.51 5.46
N MET A 196 -4.82 4.26 6.77
CA MET A 196 -3.64 4.00 7.60
C MET A 196 -2.84 2.80 7.06
N LEU A 197 -3.51 1.67 6.77
CA LEU A 197 -2.85 0.47 6.27
C LEU A 197 -2.20 0.70 4.90
N HIS A 198 -2.84 1.47 4.00
CA HIS A 198 -2.24 1.89 2.73
C HIS A 198 -0.89 2.59 2.95
N GLU A 199 -0.85 3.56 3.86
CA GLU A 199 0.38 4.28 4.17
C GLU A 199 1.41 3.40 4.89
N MET A 200 0.97 2.44 5.70
CA MET A 200 1.85 1.44 6.33
C MET A 200 2.49 0.50 5.30
N ILE A 201 1.81 0.18 4.19
CA ILE A 201 2.41 -0.60 3.11
C ILE A 201 3.54 0.19 2.44
N HIS A 202 3.36 1.50 2.23
CA HIS A 202 4.46 2.36 1.76
C HIS A 202 5.63 2.36 2.74
N LEU A 203 5.37 2.50 4.04
CA LEU A 203 6.39 2.43 5.07
C LEU A 203 7.12 1.09 5.04
N TYR A 204 6.38 -0.03 4.96
CA TYR A 204 6.92 -1.38 4.87
C TYR A 204 7.85 -1.55 3.67
N CYS A 205 7.42 -1.14 2.48
CA CYS A 205 8.25 -1.27 1.28
C CYS A 205 9.54 -0.44 1.40
N ARG A 206 9.48 0.74 2.03
CA ARG A 206 10.66 1.58 2.28
C ARG A 206 11.61 0.96 3.31
N GLU A 207 11.10 0.45 4.44
CA GLU A 207 11.94 -0.19 5.47
C GLU A 207 12.59 -1.50 4.99
N ASN A 208 12.02 -2.14 3.96
CA ASN A 208 12.52 -3.40 3.40
C ASN A 208 13.24 -3.23 2.06
N GLU A 209 13.49 -1.99 1.62
CA GLU A 209 14.19 -1.68 0.37
C GLU A 209 13.59 -2.42 -0.85
N LEU A 210 12.27 -2.63 -0.81
CA LEU A 210 11.52 -3.23 -1.90
C LEU A 210 11.33 -2.14 -2.95
N GLU A 211 11.72 -2.42 -4.20
CA GLU A 211 11.63 -1.46 -5.32
C GLU A 211 10.27 -0.75 -5.31
N GLU A 212 10.34 0.58 -5.37
CA GLU A 212 9.26 1.49 -4.99
C GLU A 212 7.90 1.01 -5.53
N THR A 213 6.99 0.72 -4.61
CA THR A 213 5.58 0.44 -4.90
C THR A 213 4.88 1.60 -5.60
N CYS A 214 5.45 2.80 -5.53
CA CYS A 214 4.94 4.01 -6.15
C CYS A 214 6.02 4.80 -6.91
N GLN A 215 5.78 5.14 -8.17
CA GLN A 215 6.65 6.08 -8.89
C GLN A 215 6.36 7.50 -8.43
N ASN A 216 7.41 8.22 -8.00
CA ASN A 216 7.32 9.61 -7.52
C ASN A 216 6.24 9.83 -6.43
N SER A 217 6.01 8.83 -5.56
CA SER A 217 4.98 8.89 -4.51
C SER A 217 3.56 9.16 -5.02
N ARG A 218 3.27 8.84 -6.29
CA ARG A 218 1.99 9.15 -6.91
C ARG A 218 1.39 7.98 -7.68
N TYR A 219 2.20 7.18 -8.36
CA TYR A 219 1.69 6.13 -9.25
C TYR A 219 1.98 4.75 -8.70
N HIS A 220 0.96 4.04 -8.25
CA HIS A 220 1.09 2.72 -7.62
C HIS A 220 1.11 1.59 -8.65
N ASN A 221 2.14 0.75 -8.61
CA ASN A 221 2.36 -0.34 -9.55
C ASN A 221 1.63 -1.63 -9.14
N LYS A 222 1.75 -2.69 -9.94
CA LYS A 222 1.14 -4.00 -9.63
C LYS A 222 1.70 -4.64 -8.36
N PHE A 223 2.95 -4.33 -8.01
CA PHE A 223 3.57 -4.84 -6.79
C PHE A 223 2.88 -4.24 -5.55
N PHE A 224 2.56 -2.94 -5.56
CA PHE A 224 1.76 -2.34 -4.50
C PHE A 224 0.41 -3.02 -4.33
N LYS A 225 -0.26 -3.29 -5.46
CA LYS A 225 -1.54 -4.02 -5.44
C LYS A 225 -1.42 -5.35 -4.71
N GLN A 226 -0.39 -6.14 -5.02
CA GLN A 226 -0.17 -7.43 -4.37
C GLN A 226 0.07 -7.27 -2.86
N GLU A 227 0.87 -6.29 -2.44
CA GLU A 227 1.12 -6.05 -1.01
C GLU A 227 -0.13 -5.54 -0.26
N ALA A 228 -1.00 -4.79 -0.93
CA ALA A 228 -2.29 -4.36 -0.39
C ALA A 228 -3.28 -5.51 -0.25
N GLU A 229 -3.44 -6.33 -1.29
CA GLU A 229 -4.36 -7.48 -1.28
C GLU A 229 -3.93 -8.55 -0.27
N LYS A 230 -2.62 -8.78 -0.08
CA LYS A 230 -2.09 -9.66 0.98
C LYS A 230 -2.50 -9.24 2.41
N ARG A 231 -2.90 -7.99 2.60
CA ARG A 231 -3.24 -7.40 3.89
C ARG A 231 -4.71 -6.98 3.96
N ASP A 232 -5.55 -7.71 3.24
CA ASP A 232 -7.01 -7.56 3.23
C ASP A 232 -7.50 -6.19 2.73
N LEU A 233 -6.73 -5.46 1.92
CA LEU A 233 -7.22 -4.28 1.22
C LEU A 233 -7.72 -4.64 -0.18
N LYS A 234 -8.86 -4.08 -0.56
CA LYS A 234 -9.29 -4.07 -1.96
C LYS A 234 -8.70 -2.82 -2.62
N ILE A 235 -8.06 -2.99 -3.78
CA ILE A 235 -7.44 -1.87 -4.48
C ILE A 235 -7.71 -1.86 -5.98
N ASP A 236 -8.39 -0.81 -6.41
CA ASP A 236 -8.80 -0.63 -7.79
C ASP A 236 -7.83 0.31 -8.55
N TYR A 237 -7.79 0.13 -9.87
CA TYR A 237 -6.88 0.86 -10.77
C TYR A 237 -7.48 2.20 -11.20
N ASP A 238 -6.70 3.26 -11.08
CA ASP A 238 -6.94 4.56 -11.70
C ASP A 238 -5.87 4.89 -12.74
N ARG A 239 -6.29 5.49 -13.86
CA ARG A 239 -5.38 5.80 -14.97
C ARG A 239 -4.30 6.83 -14.61
N ALA A 240 -4.60 7.77 -13.71
CA ALA A 240 -3.72 8.88 -13.36
C ALA A 240 -2.76 8.56 -12.21
N ILE A 241 -3.16 7.68 -11.29
CA ILE A 241 -2.42 7.37 -10.05
C ILE A 241 -2.20 5.86 -9.81
N GLY A 242 -2.58 4.98 -10.74
CA GLY A 242 -2.32 3.54 -10.64
C GLY A 242 -3.24 2.84 -9.64
N TYR A 243 -2.76 1.73 -9.05
CA TYR A 243 -3.51 0.96 -8.04
C TYR A 243 -3.56 1.68 -6.69
N SER A 244 -4.53 2.57 -6.52
CA SER A 244 -4.56 3.52 -5.39
C SER A 244 -5.95 3.67 -4.76
N LEU A 245 -7.01 3.31 -5.48
CA LEU A 245 -8.39 3.39 -4.97
C LEU A 245 -8.58 2.29 -3.92
N THR A 246 -8.37 2.66 -2.66
CA THR A 246 -8.28 1.73 -1.54
C THR A 246 -9.60 1.66 -0.78
N GLU A 247 -10.11 0.45 -0.62
CA GLU A 247 -11.32 0.13 0.13
C GLU A 247 -11.04 -0.99 1.14
N PRO A 248 -11.62 -0.94 2.35
CA PRO A 248 -11.56 -2.05 3.29
C PRO A 248 -12.33 -3.26 2.72
N THR A 249 -11.76 -4.46 2.83
CA THR A 249 -12.53 -5.69 2.58
C THR A 249 -13.43 -6.04 3.78
N GLU A 250 -14.32 -7.01 3.58
CA GLU A 250 -15.12 -7.58 4.67
C GLU A 250 -14.21 -8.19 5.75
N THR A 251 -13.21 -8.98 5.36
CA THR A 251 -12.22 -9.57 6.28
C THR A 251 -11.47 -8.51 7.10
N PHE A 252 -11.05 -7.42 6.46
CA PHE A 252 -10.38 -6.32 7.15
C PHE A 252 -11.32 -5.64 8.15
N THR A 253 -12.58 -5.43 7.76
CA THR A 253 -13.58 -4.82 8.63
C THR A 253 -13.90 -5.72 9.84
N GLU A 254 -13.95 -7.04 9.63
CA GLU A 254 -14.13 -8.00 10.72
C GLU A 254 -12.99 -7.95 11.72
N LYS A 255 -11.74 -8.00 11.26
CA LYS A 255 -10.56 -7.93 12.13
C LYS A 255 -10.52 -6.65 12.96
N LEU A 256 -10.93 -5.51 12.39
CA LEU A 256 -11.06 -4.26 13.14
C LEU A 256 -12.15 -4.33 14.22
N ARG A 257 -13.28 -4.97 13.91
CA ARG A 257 -14.39 -5.18 14.84
C ARG A 257 -13.99 -6.10 15.99
N GLU A 258 -13.35 -7.22 15.71
CA GLU A 258 -12.82 -8.17 16.71
C GLU A 258 -11.79 -7.51 17.61
N ALA A 259 -10.95 -6.64 17.05
CA ALA A 259 -9.98 -5.84 17.81
C ALA A 259 -10.61 -4.68 18.60
N GLY A 260 -11.93 -4.46 18.48
CA GLY A 260 -12.64 -3.38 19.16
C GLY A 260 -12.24 -1.98 18.67
N PHE A 261 -11.69 -1.85 17.46
CA PHE A 261 -11.26 -0.56 16.94
C PHE A 261 -12.46 0.24 16.40
N ALA A 262 -12.71 1.40 17.02
CA ALA A 262 -13.70 2.36 16.56
C ALA A 262 -13.17 3.80 16.65
N LEU A 263 -13.18 4.49 15.51
CA LEU A 263 -12.89 5.91 15.39
C LEU A 263 -14.11 6.62 14.80
N GLU A 264 -14.81 7.36 15.64
CA GLU A 264 -15.93 8.23 15.26
C GLU A 264 -15.53 9.68 15.51
N VAL A 265 -15.38 10.44 14.44
CA VAL A 265 -15.05 11.87 14.50
C VAL A 265 -16.15 12.64 13.79
N PRO A 266 -16.97 13.44 14.50
CA PRO A 266 -18.12 14.11 13.89
C PRO A 266 -17.73 15.34 13.05
N PHE A 267 -16.45 15.72 13.05
CA PHE A 267 -15.94 16.90 12.37
C PHE A 267 -14.77 16.57 11.44
N ALA A 268 -14.61 17.40 10.42
CA ALA A 268 -13.45 17.40 9.54
C ALA A 268 -13.08 18.83 9.18
N ARG A 269 -11.82 19.03 8.80
CA ARG A 269 -11.34 20.35 8.38
C ARG A 269 -12.02 20.73 7.07
N HIS A 270 -12.78 21.81 7.09
CA HIS A 270 -13.31 22.38 5.86
C HIS A 270 -12.22 23.22 5.18
N THR A 271 -11.73 22.78 4.01
CA THR A 271 -10.90 23.64 3.16
C THR A 271 -11.81 24.59 2.42
N LEU A 272 -11.69 25.90 2.64
CA LEU A 272 -12.35 26.91 1.81
C LEU A 272 -11.76 26.84 0.40
N THR A 273 -12.33 26.03 -0.48
CA THR A 273 -11.93 25.97 -1.87
C THR A 273 -12.39 27.27 -2.53
N LYS A 274 -11.46 28.20 -2.78
CA LYS A 274 -11.65 29.15 -3.88
C LYS A 274 -11.79 28.29 -5.13
N ASP A 275 -12.96 28.33 -5.77
CA ASP A 275 -13.18 27.74 -7.08
C ASP A 275 -12.14 28.32 -8.05
N LYS A 276 -11.01 27.62 -8.18
CA LYS A 276 -10.10 27.85 -9.29
C LYS A 276 -10.81 27.22 -10.47
N SER A 277 -11.55 28.04 -11.22
CA SER A 277 -12.08 27.67 -12.53
C SER A 277 -10.98 26.90 -13.25
N LYS A 278 -11.26 25.64 -13.64
CA LYS A 278 -10.32 24.86 -14.43
C LYS A 278 -10.05 25.66 -15.71
N THR A 279 -8.95 26.41 -15.74
CA THR A 279 -8.47 27.02 -16.98
C THR A 279 -8.27 25.86 -17.92
N SER A 280 -9.07 25.81 -18.99
CA SER A 280 -8.97 24.76 -20.00
C SER A 280 -7.52 24.69 -20.47
N ARG A 281 -6.85 23.58 -20.20
CA ARG A 281 -5.48 23.35 -20.68
C ARG A 281 -5.54 23.39 -22.21
N ALA A 282 -4.75 24.27 -22.83
CA ALA A 282 -4.69 24.37 -24.29
C ALA A 282 -4.34 22.99 -24.88
N LYS A 283 -5.16 22.54 -25.85
CA LYS A 283 -4.90 21.28 -26.57
C LYS A 283 -3.64 21.47 -27.43
N ALA A 284 -2.77 20.47 -27.47
CA ALA A 284 -1.60 20.52 -28.33
C ALA A 284 -2.00 20.29 -29.79
N HIS A 285 -1.48 21.11 -30.69
CA HIS A 285 -1.58 20.95 -32.15
C HIS A 285 -0.61 19.87 -32.62
N LYS A 286 -1.02 19.08 -33.61
CA LYS A 286 -0.18 18.09 -34.29
C LYS A 286 0.27 18.69 -35.63
N TYR A 287 1.55 18.60 -35.95
CA TYR A 287 2.12 18.99 -37.25
C TYR A 287 2.70 17.75 -37.94
N ILE A 288 2.43 17.57 -39.22
CA ILE A 288 2.87 16.42 -40.02
C ILE A 288 3.55 16.93 -41.29
N CYS A 289 4.72 16.37 -41.61
CA CYS A 289 5.35 16.60 -42.90
C CYS A 289 4.65 15.75 -43.98
N ALA A 290 4.17 16.40 -45.06
CA ALA A 290 3.44 15.73 -46.14
C ALA A 290 4.27 14.70 -46.93
N ILE A 291 5.61 14.79 -46.89
CA ILE A 291 6.49 13.91 -47.68
C ILE A 291 7.03 12.75 -46.85
N CYS A 292 7.64 13.04 -45.69
CA CYS A 292 8.29 12.01 -44.87
C CYS A 292 7.47 11.54 -43.66
N GLY A 293 6.31 12.17 -43.41
CA GLY A 293 5.44 11.79 -42.30
C GLY A 293 5.98 12.13 -40.91
N GLN A 294 7.04 12.94 -40.78
CA GLN A 294 7.53 13.40 -39.48
C GLN A 294 6.44 14.12 -38.70
N GLU A 295 6.31 13.81 -37.40
CA GLU A 295 5.28 14.37 -36.53
C GLU A 295 5.88 15.19 -35.39
N VAL A 296 5.32 16.38 -35.15
CA VAL A 296 5.67 17.26 -34.01
C VAL A 296 4.40 17.70 -33.31
N ARG A 297 4.41 17.75 -31.96
CA ARG A 297 3.28 18.24 -31.16
C ARG A 297 3.68 19.45 -30.34
N SER A 298 2.90 20.52 -30.40
CA SER A 298 3.15 21.77 -29.67
C SER A 298 1.86 22.36 -29.11
N THR A 299 1.94 22.99 -27.94
CA THR A 299 0.81 23.76 -27.35
C THR A 299 0.78 25.21 -27.84
N ALA A 300 1.86 25.67 -28.46
CA ALA A 300 1.93 26.94 -29.17
C ALA A 300 1.71 26.72 -30.68
N ASP A 301 1.15 27.72 -31.34
CA ASP A 301 1.04 27.74 -32.80
C ASP A 301 2.41 28.08 -33.39
N LEU A 302 3.02 27.11 -34.09
CA LEU A 302 4.37 27.20 -34.64
C LEU A 302 4.33 27.02 -36.16
N ASN A 303 5.22 27.72 -36.86
CA ASN A 303 5.50 27.47 -38.26
C ASN A 303 6.78 26.62 -38.36
N LEU A 304 6.62 25.33 -38.66
CA LEU A 304 7.71 24.36 -38.65
C LEU A 304 8.11 23.98 -40.07
N ILE A 305 9.42 23.84 -40.31
CA ILE A 305 9.97 23.30 -41.55
C ILE A 305 10.56 21.92 -41.24
N CYS A 306 10.25 20.94 -42.08
CA CYS A 306 10.82 19.61 -41.99
C CYS A 306 12.31 19.65 -42.39
N GLY A 307 13.23 19.37 -41.47
CA GLY A 307 14.67 19.39 -41.75
C GLY A 307 15.13 18.41 -42.84
N ASN A 308 14.37 17.34 -43.10
CA ASN A 308 14.71 16.34 -44.12
C ASN A 308 14.16 16.65 -45.51
N CYS A 309 13.03 17.33 -45.60
CA CYS A 309 12.32 17.58 -46.86
C CYS A 309 12.30 19.06 -47.23
N GLU A 310 12.79 19.92 -46.32
CA GLU A 310 12.85 21.38 -46.43
C GLU A 310 11.51 22.05 -46.77
N ILE A 311 10.39 21.35 -46.55
CA ILE A 311 9.03 21.86 -46.75
C ILE A 311 8.38 22.25 -45.42
N PRO A 312 7.43 23.21 -45.43
CA PRO A 312 6.61 23.51 -44.26
C PRO A 312 5.80 22.28 -43.85
N MET A 313 5.70 22.06 -42.54
CA MET A 313 4.86 21.01 -41.95
C MET A 313 3.42 21.50 -41.84
N GLU A 314 2.46 20.63 -42.11
CA GLU A 314 1.03 20.95 -42.08
C GLU A 314 0.41 20.62 -40.72
N ARG A 315 -0.56 21.42 -40.28
CA ARG A 315 -1.30 21.15 -39.05
C ARG A 315 -2.36 20.06 -39.31
N ALA A 316 -2.33 19.01 -38.50
CA ALA A 316 -3.19 17.83 -38.59
C ALA A 316 -3.95 17.61 -37.27
N ASP A 317 -4.55 18.69 -36.77
CA ASP A 317 -5.42 18.73 -35.59
C ASP A 317 -6.81 18.09 -35.81
#